data_AF-A0A7W0KNQ9-F1
#
_entry.id   AF-A0A7W0KNQ9-F1
#
_cell.length_a   1.000
_cell.length_b   1.000
_cell.length_c   1.000
_cell.angle_alpha   90.00
_cell.angle_beta   90.00
_cell.angle_gamma   90.00
#
_symmetry.space_group_name_H-M   'P 1'
#
loop_
_entity.id
_entity.type
_entity.pdbx_description
1 polymer ?
#
loop_
_entity_poly.entity_id
_entity_poly.type
_entity_poly.pdbx_seq_one_letter_code
_entity_poly.pdbx_strand_id
1 'polypeptide(L)' 'MGDSTVIFGRVRLVAISESVLRDGRPAIDLLAPLSRLGGSKWASVGAVRRITRLGYEKWNQQRPTAHRT' A
#
# COMPACT_ATOMS: atom_id res chain seq x y z
N MET A 1 6.87 -20.16 -9.15
CA MET A 1 6.06 -19.15 -9.87
C MET A 1 6.76 -18.95 -11.20
N GLY A 2 6.35 -19.71 -12.23
CA GLY A 2 7.27 -20.04 -13.33
C GLY A 2 8.57 -20.65 -12.79
N ASP A 3 9.70 -20.25 -13.35
CA ASP A 3 11.06 -20.72 -13.02
C ASP A 3 11.69 -20.00 -11.80
N SER A 4 10.88 -19.63 -10.82
CA SER A 4 11.33 -18.89 -9.64
C SER A 4 10.73 -19.44 -8.34
N THR A 5 11.51 -19.32 -7.27
CA THR A 5 11.11 -19.69 -5.91
C THR A 5 10.56 -18.48 -5.17
N VAL A 6 9.39 -18.64 -4.53
CA VAL A 6 8.84 -17.63 -3.63
C VAL A 6 9.27 -17.98 -2.21
N ILE A 7 9.82 -17.00 -1.49
CA ILE A 7 10.26 -17.18 -0.10
C ILE A 7 9.30 -16.41 0.81
N PHE A 8 8.74 -17.11 1.80
CA PHE A 8 7.93 -16.52 2.87
C PHE A 8 8.74 -16.49 4.17
N GLY A 9 9.10 -15.30 4.63
CA GLY A 9 9.85 -15.08 5.86
C GLY A 9 8.99 -14.45 6.95
N ARG A 10 9.23 -14.81 8.22
CA ARG A 10 8.64 -14.14 9.38
C ARG A 10 9.49 -12.93 9.76
N VAL A 11 8.93 -11.73 9.67
CA VAL A 11 9.57 -10.51 10.18
C VAL A 11 9.65 -10.58 11.70
N ARG A 12 10.86 -10.42 12.26
CA ARG A 12 11.09 -10.45 13.72
C ARG A 12 11.30 -9.06 14.32
N LEU A 13 11.99 -8.20 13.59
CA LEU A 13 12.33 -6.84 13.99
C LEU A 13 12.30 -5.94 12.75
N VAL A 14 12.05 -4.65 12.96
CA VAL A 14 12.13 -3.59 11.95
C VAL A 14 12.90 -2.42 12.55
N ALA A 15 13.81 -1.84 11.78
CA ALA A 15 14.51 -0.61 12.14
C ALA A 15 14.06 0.50 11.20
N ILE A 16 13.65 1.64 11.76
CA ILE A 16 13.18 2.82 11.04
C ILE A 16 13.84 4.05 11.67
N SER A 17 14.31 4.98 10.84
CA SER A 17 14.77 6.28 11.34
C SER A 17 13.62 7.05 11.97
N GLU A 18 13.80 7.57 13.18
CA GLU A 18 12.78 8.39 13.84
C GLU A 18 12.39 9.62 13.01
N SER A 19 13.33 10.14 12.21
CA SER A 19 13.11 11.29 11.33
C SER A 19 12.06 11.08 10.24
N VAL A 20 11.69 9.83 9.92
CA VAL A 20 10.66 9.53 8.91
C VAL A 20 9.35 9.04 9.53
N LEU A 21 9.22 9.11 10.85
CA LEU A 21 7.98 8.79 11.55
C LEU A 21 7.07 10.01 11.66
N ARG A 22 5.76 9.78 11.52
CA ARG A 22 4.69 10.71 11.87
C ARG A 22 3.59 9.91 12.56
N ASP A 23 3.15 10.36 13.74
CA ASP A 23 2.12 9.69 14.55
C ASP A 23 2.45 8.22 14.84
N GLY A 24 3.73 7.93 15.11
CA GLY A 24 4.22 6.57 15.38
C GLY A 24 4.24 5.63 14.17
N ARG A 25 4.11 6.16 12.95
CA ARG A 25 4.08 5.37 11.71
C ARG A 25 5.05 5.94 10.66
N PRO A 26 5.65 5.11 9.79
CA PRO A 26 6.42 5.61 8.66
C PRO A 26 5.55 6.53 7.78
N ALA A 27 5.94 7.79 7.68
CA ALA A 27 5.28 8.76 6.83
C ALA A 27 5.76 8.57 5.39
N ILE A 28 4.84 8.28 4.47
CA ILE A 28 5.19 7.95 3.08
C ILE A 28 5.97 9.06 2.36
N ASP A 29 5.67 10.31 2.67
CA ASP A 29 6.31 11.51 2.13
C ASP A 29 7.71 11.75 2.70
N LEU A 30 7.99 11.30 3.93
CA LEU A 30 9.32 11.39 4.53
C LEU A 30 10.19 10.17 4.19
N LEU A 31 9.58 8.98 4.13
CA LEU A 31 10.26 7.73 3.78
C LEU A 31 10.70 7.71 2.31
N ALA A 32 9.95 8.40 1.43
CA ALA A 32 10.26 8.58 0.01
C ALA A 32 10.75 7.31 -0.72
N PRO A 33 10.05 6.16 -0.62
CA PRO A 33 10.49 4.92 -1.23
C PRO A 33 10.55 4.99 -2.76
N LEU A 34 11.41 4.14 -3.33
CA LEU A 34 11.50 3.93 -4.78
C LEU A 34 10.74 2.68 -5.20
N SER A 35 9.99 2.80 -6.29
CA SER A 35 9.33 1.68 -6.95
C SER A 35 10.07 1.27 -8.21
N ARG A 36 10.19 -0.03 -8.43
CA ARG A 36 10.74 -0.58 -9.66
C ARG A 36 9.72 -0.48 -10.79
N LEU A 37 10.15 -0.03 -11.96
CA LEU A 37 9.36 -0.04 -13.19
C LEU A 37 9.95 -1.01 -14.22
N GLY A 38 9.35 -1.07 -15.42
CA GLY A 38 9.91 -1.83 -16.54
C GLY A 38 11.23 -1.26 -17.07
N GLY A 39 12.08 -2.12 -17.63
CA GLY A 39 13.39 -1.73 -18.18
C GLY A 39 14.32 -1.24 -17.08
N SER A 40 15.15 -0.21 -17.29
CA SER A 40 16.06 0.37 -16.27
C SER A 40 15.42 1.49 -15.43
N LYS A 41 14.09 1.60 -15.42
CA LYS A 41 13.38 2.74 -14.83
C LYS A 41 12.93 2.53 -13.38
N TRP A 42 12.85 3.63 -12.65
CA TRP A 42 12.43 3.71 -11.25
C TRP A 42 11.53 4.93 -11.05
N ALA A 43 10.63 4.87 -10.07
CA ALA A 43 9.75 5.99 -9.71
C ALA A 43 9.88 6.35 -8.23
N SER A 44 9.82 7.64 -7.92
CA SER A 44 9.55 8.15 -6.58
C SER A 44 8.06 8.05 -6.24
N VAL A 45 7.72 8.28 -4.98
CA VAL A 45 6.32 8.46 -4.57
C VAL A 45 5.72 9.67 -5.33
N GLY A 46 4.58 9.45 -6.00
CA GLY A 46 3.81 10.49 -6.66
C GLY A 46 2.80 11.17 -5.73
N ALA A 47 1.76 11.78 -6.29
CA ALA A 47 0.69 12.39 -5.50
C ALA A 47 -0.02 11.35 -4.61
N VAL A 48 -0.04 11.58 -3.30
CA VAL A 48 -0.67 10.70 -2.32
C VAL A 48 -2.09 11.17 -2.03
N ARG A 49 -3.06 10.26 -2.15
CA ARG A 49 -4.46 10.49 -1.76
C ARG A 49 -4.83 9.59 -0.61
N ARG A 50 -5.51 10.14 0.40
CA ARG A 50 -6.10 9.35 1.48
C ARG A 50 -7.45 8.82 1.02
N ILE A 51 -7.55 7.49 0.89
CA ILE A 51 -8.80 6.80 0.58
C ILE A 51 -9.04 5.81 1.71
N THR A 52 -10.11 6.03 2.47
CA THR A 52 -10.53 5.10 3.52
C THR A 52 -11.46 4.07 2.90
N ARG A 53 -11.24 2.79 3.18
CA ARG A 53 -12.18 1.73 2.77
C ARG A 53 -13.54 1.99 3.43
N LEU A 54 -14.62 1.88 2.66
CA LEU A 54 -15.98 1.90 3.21
C LEU A 54 -16.13 0.74 4.20
N GLY A 55 -16.60 1.06 5.41
CA GLY A 55 -16.96 0.04 6.39
C GLY A 55 -18.10 -0.85 5.86
N TYR A 56 -18.15 -2.10 6.31
CA TYR A 56 -19.11 -3.10 5.83
C TYR A 56 -20.57 -2.63 5.92
N GLU A 57 -20.94 -1.94 7.00
CA GLU A 57 -22.30 -1.40 7.16
C GLU A 57 -22.65 -0.35 6.11
N LYS A 58 -21.73 0.58 5.84
CA LYS A 58 -21.92 1.61 4.80
C LYS A 58 -21.93 0.99 3.41
N TRP A 59 -21.14 -0.06 3.19
CA TRP A 59 -21.17 -0.83 1.94
C TRP A 59 -22.54 -1.48 1.70
N ASN A 60 -23.14 -2.09 2.73
CA ASN A 60 -24.45 -2.71 2.63
C ASN A 60 -25.57 -1.70 2.34
N GLN A 61 -25.49 -0.50 2.90
CA GLN A 61 -26.44 0.59 2.65
C GLN A 61 -26.31 1.17 1.22
N GLN A 62 -25.12 1.07 0.63
CA GLN A 62 -24.82 1.59 -0.71
C GLN A 62 -24.73 0.49 -1.77
N ARG A 63 -25.19 -0.74 -1.46
CA ARG A 63 -25.21 -1.84 -2.44
C ARG A 63 -25.99 -1.36 -3.68
N PRO A 64 -25.37 -1.31 -4.87
CA PRO A 64 -26.11 -1.03 -6.09
C PRO A 64 -27.18 -2.12 -6.22
N THR A 65 -28.44 -1.72 -6.37
CA THR A 65 -29.50 -2.66 -6.75
C THR A 65 -29.09 -3.28 -8.07
N ALA A 66 -28.82 -4.59 -8.05
CA ALA A 66 -28.51 -5.35 -9.26
C ALA A 66 -29.60 -5.05 -10.29
N HIS A 67 -29.23 -4.41 -11.40
CA HIS A 67 -30.11 -4.30 -12.55
C HIS A 67 -30.32 -5.72 -13.08
N ARG A 68 -31.48 -6.28 -12.73
CA ARG A 68 -31.98 -7.54 -13.25
C ARG A 68 -32.42 -7.24 -14.69
N THR A 69 -31.60 -7.64 -15.66
CA THR A 69 -32.03 -7.74 -17.06
C THR A 69 -32.66 -9.10 -17.28
#